data_AF-A0A1G7TP00-F1
#
_entry.id   AF-A0A1G7TP00-F1
#
_cell.length_a   1.000
_cell.length_b   1.000
_cell.length_c   1.000
_cell.angle_alpha   90.00
_cell.angle_beta   90.00
_cell.angle_gamma   90.00
#
_symmetry.space_group_name_H-M   'P 1'
#
loop_
_entity.id
_entity.type
_entity.pdbx_description
1 polymer ?
#
loop_
_entity_poly.entity_id
_entity_poly.type
_entity_poly.pdbx_seq_one_letter_code
_entity_poly.pdbx_strand_id
1 'polypeptide(L)'
;MASRASEEAKGGRTSAKWRQLAKQEFLVAAGNPKAILVFTAFFPQFVDRSAYARSFTVLGSTFLLLELVAIAIYAVIGSRLGTLANGSRGFRWFNRVSGSVMIGFGLLRAFLRRPAT
;
A
#
# COMPACT_ATOMS: atom_id res chain seq x y z
N MET A 1 5.18 9.08 41.11
CA MET A 1 4.12 9.70 40.29
C MET A 1 4.59 10.16 38.90
N ALA A 2 5.83 10.65 38.71
CA ALA A 2 6.32 11.13 37.41
C ALA A 2 6.45 10.06 36.28
N SER A 3 6.65 8.77 36.62
CA SER A 3 6.79 7.69 35.63
C SER A 3 5.47 7.28 34.94
N ARG A 4 4.32 7.55 35.57
CA ARG A 4 3.00 7.21 34.99
C ARG A 4 2.55 8.24 33.95
N ALA A 5 2.89 9.51 34.18
CA ALA A 5 2.57 10.61 33.25
C ALA A 5 3.35 10.49 31.91
N SER A 6 4.56 9.92 31.92
CA SER A 6 5.36 9.69 30.71
C SER A 6 4.92 8.46 29.91
N GLU A 7 4.34 7.44 30.55
CA GLU A 7 3.70 6.29 29.90
C GLU A 7 2.35 6.67 29.25
N GLU A 8 1.51 7.43 29.96
CA GLU A 8 0.24 7.94 29.41
C GLU A 8 0.46 8.88 28.21
N ALA A 9 1.47 9.76 28.29
CA ALA A 9 1.83 10.66 27.20
C ALA A 9 2.45 9.97 25.97
N LYS A 10 3.09 8.80 26.14
CA LYS A 10 3.55 7.94 25.04
C LYS A 10 2.41 7.11 24.45
N GLY A 11 1.54 6.54 25.28
CA GLY A 11 0.35 5.80 24.85
C GLY A 11 -0.61 6.66 24.04
N GLY A 12 -0.86 7.89 24.49
CA GLY A 12 -1.70 8.86 23.78
C GLY A 12 -1.14 9.29 22.42
N ARG A 13 0.18 9.50 22.33
CA ARG A 13 0.86 9.85 21.05
C ARG A 13 0.85 8.71 20.05
N THR A 14 1.09 7.49 20.51
CA THR A 14 1.06 6.29 19.66
C THR A 14 -0.35 6.03 19.14
N SER A 15 -1.37 6.09 20.01
CA SER A 15 -2.78 5.93 19.60
C SER A 15 -3.23 7.00 18.60
N ALA A 16 -2.83 8.27 18.81
CA ALA A 16 -3.10 9.34 17.86
C ALA A 16 -2.43 9.09 16.49
N LYS A 17 -1.20 8.57 16.49
CA LYS A 17 -0.46 8.22 15.27
C LYS A 17 -1.09 7.07 14.49
N TRP A 18 -1.53 6.00 15.18
CA TRP A 18 -2.22 4.88 14.53
C TRP A 18 -3.55 5.31 13.90
N ARG A 19 -4.32 6.15 14.59
CA ARG A 19 -5.57 6.68 14.05
C ARG A 19 -5.34 7.55 12.82
N GLN A 20 -4.26 8.33 12.81
CA GLN A 20 -3.89 9.14 11.64
C GLN A 20 -3.48 8.26 10.46
N LEU A 21 -2.65 7.24 10.68
CA LEU A 21 -2.24 6.29 9.64
C LEU A 21 -3.44 5.52 9.08
N ALA A 22 -4.33 5.01 9.94
CA ALA A 22 -5.55 4.33 9.51
C ALA A 22 -6.45 5.23 8.67
N LYS A 23 -6.62 6.50 9.07
CA LYS A 23 -7.37 7.47 8.26
C LYS A 23 -6.71 7.76 6.91
N GLN A 24 -5.39 7.86 6.88
CA GLN A 24 -4.65 8.08 5.65
C GLN A 24 -4.80 6.90 4.69
N GLU A 25 -4.59 5.66 5.16
CA GLU A 25 -4.78 4.45 4.36
C GLU A 25 -6.22 4.36 3.84
N PHE A 26 -7.21 4.65 4.70
CA PHE A 26 -8.62 4.67 4.30
C PHE A 26 -8.89 5.71 3.19
N LEU A 27 -8.36 6.93 3.34
CA LEU A 27 -8.52 7.99 2.34
C LEU A 27 -7.80 7.66 1.03
N VAL A 28 -6.64 7.02 1.08
CA VAL A 28 -5.90 6.56 -0.11
C VAL A 28 -6.67 5.45 -0.82
N ALA A 29 -7.19 4.47 -0.10
CA ALA A 29 -7.99 3.39 -0.65
C ALA A 29 -9.30 3.92 -1.29
N ALA A 30 -10.03 4.78 -0.57
CA ALA A 30 -11.25 5.41 -1.07
C ALA A 30 -10.99 6.40 -2.22
N GLY A 31 -9.83 7.05 -2.24
CA GLY A 31 -9.41 7.97 -3.29
C GLY A 31 -8.82 7.29 -4.53
N ASN A 32 -8.65 5.97 -4.53
CA ASN A 32 -8.05 5.23 -5.64
C ASN A 32 -9.13 4.75 -6.63
N PRO A 33 -9.39 5.48 -7.75
CA PRO A 33 -10.45 5.13 -8.69
C PRO A 33 -10.22 3.77 -9.35
N LYS A 34 -8.96 3.36 -9.50
CA LYS A 34 -8.62 2.05 -10.06
C LYS A 34 -9.04 0.93 -9.10
N ALA A 35 -8.81 1.10 -7.80
CA ALA A 35 -9.24 0.12 -6.80
C ALA A 35 -10.76 0.02 -6.76
N ILE A 36 -11.48 1.15 -6.78
CA ILE A 36 -12.95 1.18 -6.84
C ILE A 36 -13.45 0.42 -8.07
N LEU A 37 -12.93 0.72 -9.27
CA LEU A 37 -13.37 0.05 -10.51
C LEU A 37 -13.13 -1.46 -10.49
N VAL A 38 -11.98 -1.91 -9.98
CA VAL A 38 -11.69 -3.34 -9.83
C VAL A 38 -12.65 -3.97 -8.81
N PHE A 39 -12.84 -3.32 -7.66
CA PHE A 39 -13.74 -3.84 -6.63
C PHE A 39 -15.18 -3.92 -7.13
N THR A 40 -15.72 -2.87 -7.74
CA THR A 40 -17.10 -2.87 -8.27
C THR A 40 -17.27 -3.79 -9.47
N ALA A 41 -16.22 -4.03 -10.25
CA ALA A 41 -16.28 -5.00 -11.34
C ALA A 41 -16.29 -6.44 -10.81
N PHE A 42 -15.39 -6.81 -9.90
CA PHE A 42 -15.17 -8.21 -9.51
C PHE A 42 -15.90 -8.62 -8.24
N PHE A 43 -15.92 -7.78 -7.20
CA PHE A 43 -16.48 -8.13 -5.90
C PHE A 43 -17.97 -8.52 -5.94
N PRO A 44 -18.89 -7.77 -6.57
CA PRO A 44 -20.31 -8.12 -6.56
C PRO A 44 -20.62 -9.41 -7.34
N GLN A 45 -19.74 -9.84 -8.26
CA GLN A 45 -19.92 -11.09 -9.01
C GLN A 45 -19.83 -12.33 -8.12
N PHE A 46 -19.16 -12.21 -6.96
CA PHE A 46 -18.97 -13.31 -6.00
C PHE A 46 -19.92 -13.23 -4.80
N VAL A 47 -20.82 -12.25 -4.74
CA VAL A 47 -21.77 -12.10 -3.64
C VAL A 47 -23.08 -12.81 -3.98
N ASP A 48 -23.44 -13.79 -3.16
CA ASP A 48 -24.76 -14.44 -3.23
C ASP A 48 -25.86 -13.50 -2.69
N ARG A 49 -26.91 -13.26 -3.49
CA ARG A 49 -28.04 -12.40 -3.10
C ARG A 49 -28.91 -13.01 -2.01
N SER A 50 -28.97 -14.34 -1.92
CA SER A 50 -29.80 -15.04 -0.93
C SER A 50 -29.23 -14.94 0.49
N ALA A 51 -27.91 -14.85 0.62
CA ALA A 51 -27.18 -14.76 1.88
C ALA A 51 -26.20 -13.57 1.89
N TYR A 52 -26.68 -12.40 1.46
CA TYR A 52 -25.85 -11.22 1.19
C TYR A 52 -24.87 -10.87 2.32
N ALA A 53 -25.37 -10.71 3.56
CA ALA A 53 -24.53 -10.31 4.69
C ALA A 53 -23.38 -11.30 4.96
N ARG A 54 -23.68 -12.61 4.94
CA ARG A 54 -22.68 -13.65 5.19
C ARG A 54 -21.63 -13.69 4.09
N SER A 55 -22.06 -13.74 2.83
CA SER A 55 -21.15 -13.79 1.67
C SER A 55 -20.30 -12.54 1.58
N PHE A 56 -20.88 -11.36 1.82
CA PHE A 56 -20.17 -10.09 1.87
C PHE A 56 -19.10 -10.08 2.97
N THR A 57 -19.43 -10.51 4.19
CA THR A 57 -18.47 -10.54 5.31
C THR A 57 -17.32 -11.52 5.05
N VAL A 58 -17.60 -12.71 4.53
CA VAL A 58 -16.56 -13.71 4.20
C VAL A 58 -15.64 -13.20 3.09
N LEU A 59 -16.22 -12.67 2.01
CA LEU A 59 -15.44 -12.19 0.86
C LEU A 59 -14.64 -10.93 1.21
N GLY A 60 -15.26 -9.99 1.92
CA GLY A 60 -14.61 -8.76 2.39
C GLY A 60 -13.47 -9.04 3.38
N SER A 61 -13.68 -9.94 4.34
CA SER A 61 -12.61 -10.32 5.29
C SER A 61 -11.46 -11.05 4.59
N THR A 62 -11.74 -11.92 3.62
CA THR A 62 -10.72 -12.59 2.81
C THR A 62 -9.90 -11.58 2.01
N PHE A 63 -10.56 -10.61 1.38
CA PHE A 63 -9.90 -9.53 0.65
C PHE A 63 -8.96 -8.72 1.55
N LEU A 64 -9.45 -8.27 2.72
CA LEU A 64 -8.65 -7.53 3.69
C LEU A 64 -7.46 -8.33 4.21
N LEU A 65 -7.62 -9.64 4.42
CA LEU A 65 -6.54 -10.52 4.84
C LEU A 65 -5.45 -10.61 3.76
N LEU A 66 -5.84 -10.78 2.50
CA LEU A 66 -4.90 -10.81 1.37
C LEU A 66 -4.17 -9.48 1.20
N GLU A 67 -4.88 -8.36 1.34
CA GLU A 67 -4.30 -7.02 1.31
C GLU A 67 -3.28 -6.83 2.44
N LEU A 68 -3.63 -7.22 3.66
CA LEU A 68 -2.73 -7.13 4.81
C LEU A 68 -1.48 -8.01 4.63
N VAL A 69 -1.62 -9.22 4.08
CA VAL A 69 -0.50 -10.09 3.72
C VAL A 69 0.38 -9.45 2.65
N ALA A 70 -0.21 -8.87 1.61
CA ALA A 70 0.54 -8.19 0.56
C ALA A 70 1.33 -6.99 1.10
N ILE A 71 0.71 -6.17 1.94
CA ILE A 71 1.37 -5.04 2.61
C ILE A 71 2.47 -5.54 3.55
N ALA A 72 2.23 -6.61 4.32
CA ALA A 72 3.25 -7.18 5.20
C ALA A 72 4.46 -7.70 4.43
N ILE A 73 4.24 -8.42 3.31
CA ILE A 73 5.31 -8.84 2.40
C ILE A 73 6.06 -7.62 1.88
N TYR A 74 5.34 -6.59 1.42
CA TYR A 74 5.94 -5.36 0.92
C TYR A 74 6.76 -4.63 2.01
N ALA A 75 6.27 -4.59 3.24
CA ALA A 75 6.95 -4.01 4.38
C ALA A 75 8.21 -4.81 4.75
N VAL A 76 8.16 -6.14 4.71
CA VAL A 76 9.32 -7.00 4.96
C VAL A 76 10.39 -6.78 3.88
N ILE A 77 10.00 -6.81 2.60
CA ILE A 77 10.91 -6.53 1.48
C ILE A 77 11.49 -5.11 1.62
N GLY A 78 10.64 -4.12 1.89
CA GLY A 78 11.01 -2.74 2.11
C GLY A 78 11.98 -2.56 3.29
N SER A 79 11.79 -3.31 4.38
CA SER A 79 12.70 -3.28 5.53
C SER A 79 14.06 -3.90 5.21
N ARG A 80 14.11 -5.00 4.45
CA ARG A 80 15.36 -5.62 4.00
C ARG A 80 16.13 -4.71 3.04
N LEU A 81 15.43 -4.07 2.11
CA LEU A 81 15.98 -3.03 1.23
C LEU A 81 16.41 -1.80 2.03
N GLY A 82 15.65 -1.39 3.04
CA GLY A 82 15.94 -0.29 3.95
C GLY A 82 17.21 -0.53 4.77
N THR A 83 17.43 -1.75 5.26
CA THR A 83 18.68 -2.12 5.93
C THR A 83 19.88 -2.12 4.98
N LEU A 84 19.70 -2.51 3.70
CA LEU A 84 20.73 -2.37 2.67
C LEU A 84 20.97 -0.90 2.28
N ALA A 85 19.92 -0.07 2.36
CA ALA A 85 19.93 1.35 2.03
C ALA A 85 20.55 2.24 3.12
N ASN A 86 20.52 1.83 4.39
CA ASN A 86 21.25 2.48 5.48
C ASN A 86 22.77 2.47 5.26
N GLY A 87 23.29 1.58 4.41
CA GLY A 87 24.61 1.74 3.82
C GLY A 87 24.54 2.72 2.65
N SER A 88 25.14 3.90 2.77
CA SER A 88 25.03 4.99 1.76
C SER A 88 25.33 4.57 0.30
N ARG A 89 26.07 3.47 0.07
CA ARG A 89 26.34 2.92 -1.26
C ARG A 89 25.17 2.11 -1.86
N GLY A 90 24.40 1.38 -1.06
CA GLY A 90 23.30 0.53 -1.53
C GLY A 90 22.12 1.34 -2.06
N PHE A 91 21.70 2.38 -1.31
CA PHE A 91 20.63 3.28 -1.73
C PHE A 91 20.98 4.07 -3.00
N ARG A 92 22.24 4.49 -3.15
CA ARG A 92 22.70 5.17 -4.37
C ARG A 92 22.62 4.27 -5.59
N TRP A 93 23.03 3.00 -5.48
CA TRP A 93 22.93 2.05 -6.58
C TRP A 93 21.47 1.71 -6.92
N PHE A 94 20.62 1.50 -5.91
CA PHE A 94 19.19 1.26 -6.12
C PHE A 94 18.52 2.44 -6.83
N ASN A 95 18.79 3.67 -6.38
CA ASN A 95 18.25 4.87 -7.02
C ASN A 95 18.78 5.06 -8.45
N ARG A 96 20.05 4.70 -8.70
CA ARG A 96 20.65 4.74 -10.04
C ARG A 96 20.01 3.72 -10.98
N VAL A 97 19.81 2.49 -10.53
CA VAL A 97 19.15 1.43 -11.30
C VAL A 97 17.70 1.81 -11.57
N SER A 98 16.95 2.22 -10.54
CA SER A 98 15.57 2.68 -10.70
C SER A 98 15.46 3.87 -11.66
N GLY A 99 16.35 4.85 -11.53
CA GLY A 99 16.43 6.01 -12.42
C GLY A 99 16.77 5.63 -13.86
N SER A 100 17.76 4.75 -14.08
CA SER A 100 18.12 4.22 -15.40
C SER A 100 16.97 3.45 -16.03
N VAL A 101 16.25 2.65 -15.25
CA VAL A 101 15.05 1.93 -15.72
C VAL A 101 13.93 2.89 -16.10
N MET A 102 13.68 3.94 -15.31
CA MET A 102 12.68 4.97 -15.66
C MET A 102 13.05 5.76 -16.91
N ILE A 103 14.33 6.12 -17.07
CA ILE A 103 14.84 6.75 -18.30
C ILE A 103 14.65 5.78 -19.47
N GLY A 104 14.99 4.50 -19.29
CA GLY A 104 14.76 3.45 -20.28
C GLY A 104 13.30 3.34 -20.70
N PHE A 105 12.35 3.31 -19.75
CA PHE A 105 10.92 3.31 -20.04
C PHE A 105 10.46 4.61 -20.72
N GLY A 106 11.00 5.77 -20.33
CA GLY A 106 10.71 7.06 -20.96
C GLY A 106 11.17 7.11 -22.42
N LEU A 107 12.40 6.69 -22.68
CA LEU A 107 12.96 6.57 -24.03
C LEU A 107 12.19 5.53 -24.84
N LEU A 108 11.92 4.36 -24.26
CA LEU A 108 11.14 3.32 -24.91
C LEU A 108 9.75 3.84 -25.31
N ARG A 109 9.05 4.56 -24.42
CA ARG A 109 7.77 5.20 -24.75
C ARG A 109 7.90 6.33 -25.77
N ALA A 110 9.00 7.08 -25.77
CA ALA A 110 9.25 8.15 -26.72
C ALA A 110 9.57 7.61 -28.13
N PHE A 111 10.31 6.50 -28.23
CA PHE A 111 10.65 5.85 -29.50
C PHE A 111 9.57 4.89 -30.00
N LEU A 112 8.79 4.25 -29.11
CA LEU A 112 7.60 3.47 -29.46
C LEU A 112 6.35 4.33 -29.67
N ARG A 113 6.40 5.64 -29.33
CA ARG A 113 5.49 6.63 -29.90
C ARG A 113 5.82 6.74 -31.39
N ARG A 114 5.35 5.76 -32.17
CA ARG A 114 5.11 5.96 -33.59
C ARG A 114 4.23 7.22 -33.70
N PRO A 115 4.63 8.24 -34.46
CA PRO A 115 3.71 9.31 -34.80
C PRO A 115 2.51 8.65 -35.45
N ALA A 116 1.36 8.69 -34.77
CA ALA A 116 0.09 8.32 -35.37
C ALA A 116 -0.21 9.42 -36.40
N THR A 117 0.20 9.18 -37.63
CA THR A 117 -0.37 9.79 -38.83
C THR A 117 -1.73 9.17 -39.10
#